data_AF-A0A8T6WUV1-F1
#
_entry.id   AF-A0A8T6WUV1-F1
#
_cell.length_a   1.000
_cell.length_b   1.000
_cell.length_c   1.000
_cell.angle_alpha   90.00
_cell.angle_beta   90.00
_cell.angle_gamma   90.00
#
_symmetry.space_group_name_H-M   'P 1'
#
loop_
_entity.id
_entity.type
_entity.pdbx_description
1 polymer ?
#
loop_
_entity_poly.entity_id
_entity_poly.type
_entity_poly.pdbx_seq_one_letter_code
_entity_poly.pdbx_strand_id
1 'polypeptide(L)'
;MTYKIEFEVNNIVIGYVADEKDILSFGLSPWQWKELLTNPNHQGRDRIKESIPVYLRRDAIDLKVRIEDEWYKNQENVIKWLEELTKWPFPQTSIHICVVPFQCSRVPFPELFFIFLGHITKGWHYPETIAHELAHLLFNYYTNFSTRKAHPLIQLIEEEIAVRLGHRSAYFAYDIPPEAPWVKTAQQIFPKWKDYLNHKENYRTIADLESSIAC
;
A
#
# COMPACT_ATOMS: atom_id res chain seq x y z
N MET A 1 21.87 2.70 6.12
CA MET A 1 20.97 3.81 5.73
C MET A 1 19.56 3.34 6.07
N THR A 2 18.88 4.01 7.00
CA THR A 2 17.62 3.50 7.55
C THR A 2 16.47 4.37 7.08
N TYR A 3 15.67 3.84 6.14
CA TYR A 3 14.27 4.24 6.01
C TYR A 3 13.58 4.06 7.37
N LYS A 4 12.52 4.83 7.63
CA LYS A 4 11.75 4.71 8.87
C LYS A 4 10.29 4.49 8.53
N ILE A 5 9.73 3.35 8.93
CA ILE A 5 8.30 3.05 8.79
C ILE A 5 7.65 3.30 10.15
N GLU A 6 6.70 4.23 10.19
CA GLU A 6 5.99 4.63 11.40
C GLU A 6 4.52 4.28 11.26
N PHE A 7 3.99 3.50 12.20
CA PHE A 7 2.56 3.26 12.30
C PHE A 7 1.92 4.30 13.22
N GLU A 8 0.84 4.92 12.76
CA GLU A 8 0.10 5.91 13.54
C GLU A 8 -1.41 5.75 13.41
N VAL A 9 -2.14 6.19 14.44
CA VAL A 9 -3.59 6.41 14.36
C VAL A 9 -3.81 7.91 14.29
N ASN A 10 -4.32 8.38 13.15
CA ASN A 10 -4.45 9.80 12.85
C ASN A 10 -5.92 10.14 12.56
N ASN A 11 -6.54 10.94 13.43
CA ASN A 11 -7.96 11.30 13.30
C ASN A 11 -8.28 12.04 11.99
N ILE A 12 -7.32 12.77 11.41
CA ILE A 12 -7.54 13.43 10.11
C ILE A 12 -7.66 12.37 9.00
N VAL A 13 -6.81 11.35 9.05
CA VAL A 13 -6.84 10.23 8.10
C VAL A 13 -8.12 9.41 8.28
N ILE A 14 -8.52 9.11 9.52
CA ILE A 14 -9.82 8.46 9.79
C ILE A 14 -10.96 9.29 9.20
N GLY A 15 -10.94 10.61 9.40
CA GLY A 15 -11.93 11.53 8.83
C GLY A 15 -11.99 11.46 7.31
N TYR A 16 -10.84 11.51 6.64
CA TYR A 16 -10.75 11.39 5.17
C TYR A 16 -11.34 10.08 4.65
N VAL A 17 -10.93 8.94 5.23
CA VAL A 17 -11.43 7.63 4.77
C VAL A 17 -12.92 7.47 5.09
N ALA A 18 -13.41 8.05 6.18
CA ALA A 18 -14.83 8.05 6.52
C ALA A 18 -15.66 8.91 5.55
N ASP A 19 -15.13 10.07 5.13
CA ASP A 19 -15.76 10.98 4.16
C ASP A 19 -15.92 10.29 2.80
N GLU A 20 -14.86 9.68 2.28
CA GLU A 20 -14.89 8.99 0.99
C GLU A 20 -15.74 7.72 0.98
N LYS A 21 -16.06 7.17 2.15
CA LYS A 21 -16.93 6.01 2.30
C LYS A 21 -18.38 6.40 2.63
N ASP A 22 -18.70 7.69 2.62
CA ASP A 22 -20.01 8.24 2.98
C ASP A 22 -20.48 7.85 4.40
N ILE A 23 -19.54 7.60 5.32
CA ILE A 23 -19.82 7.23 6.73
C ILE A 23 -19.94 8.49 7.59
N LEU A 24 -19.02 9.43 7.37
CA LEU A 24 -19.09 10.80 7.87
C LEU A 24 -19.11 11.72 6.65
N SER A 25 -19.53 12.97 6.82
CA SER A 25 -19.44 13.95 5.74
C SER A 25 -18.86 15.25 6.26
N PHE A 26 -17.75 15.66 5.65
CA PHE A 26 -17.07 16.92 5.98
C PHE A 26 -17.19 17.95 4.86
N GLY A 27 -17.68 17.55 3.68
CA GLY A 27 -17.90 18.44 2.53
C GLY A 27 -16.59 18.99 1.96
N LEU A 28 -15.50 18.23 2.08
CA LEU A 28 -14.17 18.64 1.65
C LEU A 28 -13.80 17.99 0.32
N SER A 29 -13.21 18.78 -0.57
CA SER A 29 -12.62 18.27 -1.80
C SER A 29 -11.33 17.49 -1.53
N PRO A 30 -10.87 16.63 -2.45
CA PRO A 30 -9.59 15.92 -2.32
C PRO A 30 -8.39 16.84 -2.06
N TRP A 31 -8.39 18.04 -2.64
CA TRP A 31 -7.32 19.03 -2.43
C TRP A 31 -7.31 19.60 -1.01
N GLN A 32 -8.49 19.88 -0.45
CA GLN A 32 -8.61 20.34 0.94
C GLN A 32 -8.19 19.25 1.93
N TRP A 33 -8.51 17.99 1.64
CA TRP A 33 -8.02 16.86 2.43
C TRP A 33 -6.50 16.73 2.38
N LYS A 34 -5.91 16.85 1.18
CA LYS A 34 -4.45 16.87 1.03
C LYS A 34 -3.79 18.00 1.82
N GLU A 35 -4.36 19.21 1.76
CA GLU A 35 -3.87 20.36 2.52
C GLU A 35 -3.94 20.10 4.03
N LEU A 36 -5.08 19.57 4.51
CA LEU A 36 -5.24 19.19 5.91
C LEU A 36 -4.19 18.18 6.35
N LEU A 37 -3.89 17.17 5.55
CA LEU A 37 -2.94 16.11 5.88
C LEU A 37 -1.49 16.61 5.90
N THR A 38 -1.13 17.53 5.00
CA THR A 38 0.24 18.04 4.84
C THR A 38 0.56 19.27 5.69
N ASN A 39 -0.46 20.03 6.12
CA ASN A 39 -0.28 21.22 6.95
C ASN A 39 -0.76 20.97 8.40
N PRO A 40 0.15 20.67 9.35
CA PRO A 40 -0.22 20.37 10.73
C PRO A 40 -0.89 21.54 11.46
N ASN A 41 -0.69 22.77 11.00
CA ASN A 41 -1.23 24.00 11.58
C ASN A 41 -2.55 24.46 10.92
N HIS A 42 -3.11 23.66 10.01
CA HIS A 42 -4.36 24.03 9.33
C HIS A 42 -5.53 24.11 10.32
N GLN A 43 -6.18 25.26 10.40
CA GLN A 43 -7.23 25.57 11.40
C GLN A 43 -8.42 24.60 11.36
N GLY A 44 -8.72 24.01 10.20
CA GLY A 44 -9.77 23.00 10.06
C GLY A 44 -9.49 21.64 10.71
N ARG A 45 -8.24 21.37 11.13
CA ARG A 45 -7.86 20.06 11.68
C ARG A 45 -8.57 19.74 12.98
N ASP A 46 -8.66 20.69 13.90
CA ASP A 46 -9.15 20.41 15.25
C ASP A 46 -10.64 20.06 15.24
N ARG A 47 -11.45 20.79 14.46
CA ARG A 47 -12.85 20.45 14.24
C ARG A 47 -13.04 19.02 13.73
N ILE A 48 -12.23 18.58 12.76
CA ILE A 48 -12.31 17.21 12.24
C ILE A 48 -11.91 16.20 13.31
N LYS A 49 -10.79 16.43 14.00
CA LYS A 49 -10.29 15.52 15.05
C LYS A 49 -11.32 15.31 16.16
N GLU A 50 -11.98 16.37 16.59
CA GLU A 50 -13.03 16.34 17.61
C GLU A 50 -14.29 15.63 17.14
N SER A 51 -14.60 15.74 15.84
CA SER A 51 -15.77 15.11 15.23
C SER A 51 -15.62 13.60 15.04
N ILE A 52 -14.41 13.02 15.14
CA ILE A 52 -14.22 11.58 14.99
C ILE A 52 -14.80 10.85 16.21
N PRO A 53 -15.75 9.90 16.02
CA PRO A 53 -16.27 9.08 17.11
C PRO A 53 -15.19 8.30 17.87
N VAL A 54 -15.33 8.19 19.20
CA VAL A 54 -14.40 7.45 20.07
C VAL A 54 -14.23 5.99 19.63
N TYR A 55 -15.32 5.33 19.22
CA TYR A 55 -15.29 3.91 18.85
C TYR A 55 -14.43 3.65 17.60
N LEU A 56 -14.43 4.57 16.62
CA LEU A 56 -13.58 4.49 15.43
C LEU A 56 -12.10 4.61 15.78
N ARG A 57 -11.76 5.50 16.73
CA ARG A 57 -10.38 5.63 17.22
C ARG A 57 -9.91 4.38 17.94
N ARG A 58 -10.77 3.79 18.78
CA ARG A 58 -10.46 2.56 19.50
C ARG A 58 -10.23 1.39 18.53
N ASP A 59 -11.13 1.20 17.56
CA ASP A 59 -10.96 0.15 16.55
C ASP A 59 -9.66 0.33 15.75
N ALA A 60 -9.30 1.56 15.37
CA ALA A 60 -8.03 1.84 14.70
C ALA A 60 -6.80 1.54 15.58
N ILE A 61 -6.87 1.80 16.89
CA ILE A 61 -5.79 1.47 17.85
C ILE A 61 -5.64 -0.04 17.98
N ASP A 62 -6.75 -0.77 18.18
CA ASP A 62 -6.74 -2.22 18.32
C ASP A 62 -6.28 -2.90 17.02
N LEU A 63 -6.63 -2.32 15.88
CA LEU A 63 -6.13 -2.75 14.58
C LEU A 63 -4.64 -2.49 14.42
N LYS A 64 -4.14 -1.30 14.82
CA LYS A 64 -2.73 -0.94 14.74
C LYS A 64 -1.85 -1.97 15.48
N VAL A 65 -2.24 -2.38 16.68
CA VAL A 65 -1.47 -3.38 17.45
C VAL A 65 -1.32 -4.69 16.67
N ARG A 66 -2.41 -5.18 16.07
CA ARG A 66 -2.37 -6.42 15.27
C ARG A 66 -1.50 -6.28 14.03
N ILE A 67 -1.61 -5.16 13.32
CA ILE A 67 -0.81 -4.86 12.13
C ILE A 67 0.67 -4.81 12.48
N GLU A 68 1.03 -4.09 13.55
CA GLU A 68 2.41 -3.99 14.02
C GLU A 68 2.98 -5.35 14.40
N ASP A 69 2.22 -6.17 15.13
CA ASP A 69 2.64 -7.51 15.55
C ASP A 69 2.92 -8.44 14.35
N GLU A 70 2.13 -8.37 13.28
CA GLU A 70 2.36 -9.15 12.06
C GLU A 70 3.50 -8.56 11.22
N TRP A 71 3.54 -7.24 11.09
CA TRP A 71 4.52 -6.53 10.28
C TRP A 71 5.93 -6.70 10.83
N TYR A 72 6.16 -6.44 12.12
CA TYR A 72 7.51 -6.44 12.69
C TYR A 72 8.17 -7.82 12.68
N LYS A 73 7.38 -8.91 12.63
CA LYS A 73 7.91 -10.27 12.43
C LYS A 73 8.49 -10.50 11.03
N ASN A 74 8.02 -9.75 10.05
CA ASN A 74 8.30 -9.97 8.63
C ASN A 74 9.03 -8.80 7.96
N GLN A 75 9.11 -7.63 8.60
CA GLN A 75 9.60 -6.38 8.04
C GLN A 75 10.95 -6.54 7.33
N GLU A 76 11.95 -7.12 8.01
CA GLU A 76 13.31 -7.22 7.43
C GLU A 76 13.30 -8.02 6.13
N ASN A 77 12.57 -9.14 6.09
CA ASN A 77 12.43 -9.97 4.91
C ASN A 77 11.64 -9.27 3.81
N VAL A 78 10.49 -8.66 4.15
CA VAL A 78 9.65 -7.96 3.19
C VAL A 78 10.41 -6.82 2.52
N ILE A 79 11.11 -5.99 3.29
CA ILE A 79 11.88 -4.87 2.72
C ILE A 79 13.01 -5.40 1.83
N LYS A 80 13.78 -6.38 2.30
CA LYS A 80 14.84 -7.00 1.51
C LYS A 80 14.30 -7.54 0.18
N TRP A 81 13.17 -8.23 0.21
CA TRP A 81 12.56 -8.78 -1.00
C TRP A 81 12.00 -7.69 -1.90
N LEU A 82 11.43 -6.62 -1.37
CA LEU A 82 11.01 -5.48 -2.18
C LEU A 82 12.20 -4.85 -2.94
N GLU A 83 13.33 -4.64 -2.27
CA GLU A 83 14.55 -4.14 -2.94
C GLU A 83 15.08 -5.14 -3.97
N GLU A 84 15.04 -6.45 -3.67
CA GLU A 84 15.44 -7.53 -4.58
C GLU A 84 14.52 -7.65 -5.82
N LEU A 85 13.22 -7.45 -5.64
CA LEU A 85 12.20 -7.60 -6.68
C LEU A 85 12.07 -6.37 -7.56
N THR A 86 12.36 -5.18 -7.02
CA THR A 86 12.31 -3.93 -7.77
C THR A 86 13.66 -3.53 -8.35
N LYS A 87 14.75 -3.98 -7.70
CA LYS A 87 16.12 -3.44 -7.84
C LYS A 87 16.22 -1.96 -7.51
N TRP A 88 15.36 -1.48 -6.63
CA TRP A 88 15.37 -0.12 -6.12
C TRP A 88 15.67 -0.11 -4.63
N PRO A 89 16.56 0.76 -4.15
CA PRO A 89 16.73 0.96 -2.72
C PRO A 89 15.50 1.69 -2.16
N PHE A 90 15.20 1.48 -0.87
CA PHE A 90 14.18 2.32 -0.23
C PHE A 90 14.63 3.78 -0.10
N PRO A 91 13.75 4.76 -0.41
CA PRO A 91 14.05 6.17 -0.21
C PRO A 91 14.40 6.49 1.24
N GLN A 92 15.35 7.39 1.46
CA GLN A 92 15.75 7.86 2.79
C GLN A 92 14.74 8.89 3.33
N THR A 93 13.51 8.43 3.55
CA THR A 93 12.40 9.22 4.05
C THR A 93 11.62 8.42 5.09
N SER A 94 10.82 9.13 5.88
CA SER A 94 9.85 8.47 6.76
C SER A 94 8.60 8.11 5.96
N ILE A 95 8.15 6.87 6.12
CA ILE A 95 6.91 6.35 5.55
C ILE A 95 5.92 6.23 6.69
N HIS A 96 4.79 6.92 6.57
CA HIS A 96 3.75 6.92 7.58
C HIS A 96 2.63 5.95 7.15
N ILE A 97 2.46 4.87 7.90
CA ILE A 97 1.33 3.94 7.75
C ILE A 97 0.25 4.37 8.73
N CYS A 98 -0.76 5.07 8.22
CA CYS A 98 -1.87 5.56 9.00
C CYS A 98 -2.98 4.51 9.05
N VAL A 99 -3.20 3.96 10.25
CA VAL A 99 -4.17 2.90 10.48
C VAL A 99 -5.58 3.48 10.64
N VAL A 100 -6.55 2.93 9.90
CA VAL A 100 -7.96 3.34 9.89
C VAL A 100 -8.90 2.18 10.18
N PRO A 101 -10.08 2.42 10.79
CA PRO A 101 -11.02 1.38 11.21
C PRO A 101 -11.93 0.89 10.07
N PHE A 102 -11.48 0.99 8.82
CA PHE A 102 -12.28 0.68 7.64
C PHE A 102 -11.50 -0.25 6.71
N GLN A 103 -12.19 -0.97 5.83
CA GLN A 103 -11.50 -1.69 4.77
C GLN A 103 -10.78 -0.71 3.83
N CYS A 104 -9.45 -0.70 3.88
CA CYS A 104 -8.61 0.28 3.19
C CYS A 104 -7.18 -0.25 3.00
N SER A 105 -6.65 -0.13 1.80
CA SER A 105 -5.22 -0.26 1.48
C SER A 105 -4.98 0.62 0.27
N ARG A 106 -4.19 1.69 0.44
CA ARG A 106 -3.84 2.60 -0.67
C ARG A 106 -2.73 3.59 -0.30
N VAL A 107 -2.07 4.08 -1.34
CA VAL A 107 -1.36 5.36 -1.36
C VAL A 107 -2.30 6.46 -1.90
N PRO A 108 -2.85 7.34 -1.05
CA PRO A 108 -3.88 8.33 -1.44
C PRO A 108 -3.32 9.47 -2.28
N PHE A 109 -2.05 9.84 -2.08
CA PHE A 109 -1.40 10.98 -2.71
C PHE A 109 0.00 10.55 -3.17
N PRO A 110 0.27 10.45 -4.49
CA PRO A 110 1.52 9.87 -5.01
C PRO A 110 2.80 10.54 -4.52
N GLU A 111 2.75 11.85 -4.27
CA GLU A 111 3.86 12.68 -3.78
C GLU A 111 4.07 12.62 -2.26
N LEU A 112 3.17 11.96 -1.53
CA LEU A 112 3.27 11.82 -0.08
C LEU A 112 3.64 10.39 0.28
N PHE A 113 4.55 10.23 1.24
CA PHE A 113 4.95 8.92 1.78
C PHE A 113 3.95 8.41 2.84
N PHE A 114 2.67 8.45 2.49
CA PHE A 114 1.56 8.00 3.33
C PHE A 114 0.94 6.74 2.74
N ILE A 115 0.70 5.76 3.60
CA ILE A 115 -0.10 4.58 3.31
C ILE A 115 -1.30 4.61 4.24
N PHE A 116 -2.50 4.51 3.67
CA PHE A 116 -3.73 4.35 4.45
C PHE A 116 -4.07 2.87 4.47
N LEU A 117 -4.05 2.28 5.68
CA LEU A 117 -4.21 0.85 5.88
C LEU A 117 -5.27 0.59 6.93
N GLY A 118 -6.15 -0.36 6.68
CA GLY A 118 -7.20 -0.72 7.61
C GLY A 118 -7.53 -2.21 7.57
N HIS A 119 -8.80 -2.57 7.72
CA HIS A 119 -9.22 -3.97 7.65
C HIS A 119 -8.91 -4.53 6.25
N ILE A 120 -8.41 -5.76 6.17
CA ILE A 120 -8.11 -6.44 4.92
C ILE A 120 -9.11 -7.56 4.65
N THR A 121 -9.22 -7.96 3.39
CA THR A 121 -10.11 -9.06 2.98
C THR A 121 -9.61 -10.39 3.58
N LYS A 122 -10.53 -11.29 3.92
CA LYS A 122 -10.17 -12.63 4.39
C LYS A 122 -9.25 -13.34 3.38
N GLY A 123 -8.20 -14.00 3.86
CA GLY A 123 -7.20 -14.68 3.04
C GLY A 123 -6.04 -13.79 2.59
N TRP A 124 -6.08 -12.51 2.95
CA TRP A 124 -4.95 -11.58 2.84
C TRP A 124 -4.33 -11.39 4.23
N HIS A 125 -3.03 -11.10 4.27
CA HIS A 125 -2.31 -10.75 5.48
C HIS A 125 -1.63 -9.40 5.34
N TYR A 126 -1.35 -8.78 6.50
CA TYR A 126 -0.79 -7.43 6.55
C TYR A 126 0.58 -7.29 5.90
N PRO A 127 1.54 -8.23 6.05
CA PRO A 127 2.87 -8.06 5.49
C PRO A 127 2.90 -7.88 3.97
N GLU A 128 2.21 -8.74 3.21
CA GLU A 128 2.13 -8.60 1.74
C GLU A 128 1.27 -7.39 1.33
N THR A 129 0.21 -7.07 2.08
CA THR A 129 -0.61 -5.88 1.79
C THR A 129 0.20 -4.60 1.97
N ILE A 130 1.00 -4.50 3.04
CA ILE A 130 1.93 -3.39 3.23
C ILE A 130 2.98 -3.38 2.11
N ALA A 131 3.47 -4.55 1.69
CA ALA A 131 4.43 -4.63 0.59
C ALA A 131 3.87 -4.10 -0.75
N HIS A 132 2.59 -4.37 -1.03
CA HIS A 132 1.86 -3.83 -2.17
C HIS A 132 1.89 -2.28 -2.15
N GLU A 133 1.55 -1.67 -1.02
CA GLU A 133 1.52 -0.21 -0.90
C GLU A 133 2.92 0.42 -0.89
N LEU A 134 3.90 -0.24 -0.29
CA LEU A 134 5.30 0.17 -0.38
C LEU A 134 5.80 0.12 -1.83
N ALA A 135 5.41 -0.89 -2.60
CA ALA A 135 5.72 -0.93 -4.02
C ALA A 135 5.07 0.24 -4.77
N HIS A 136 3.83 0.62 -4.46
CA HIS A 136 3.24 1.86 -4.99
C HIS A 136 4.11 3.09 -4.73
N LEU A 137 4.63 3.26 -3.50
CA LEU A 137 5.55 4.37 -3.18
C LEU A 137 6.85 4.31 -3.98
N LEU A 138 7.45 3.11 -4.13
CA LEU A 138 8.67 2.94 -4.91
C LEU A 138 8.45 3.28 -6.39
N PHE A 139 7.34 2.82 -6.98
CA PHE A 139 6.99 3.17 -8.36
C PHE A 139 6.77 4.67 -8.52
N ASN A 140 6.06 5.33 -7.60
CA ASN A 140 5.86 6.78 -7.64
C ASN A 140 7.17 7.55 -7.48
N TYR A 141 8.14 7.02 -6.73
CA TYR A 141 9.43 7.67 -6.49
C TYR A 141 10.41 7.49 -7.65
N TYR A 142 10.48 6.30 -8.24
CA TYR A 142 11.48 5.95 -9.25
C TYR A 142 10.99 6.07 -10.68
N THR A 143 9.67 6.17 -10.91
CA THR A 143 9.09 6.17 -12.25
C THR A 143 8.00 7.22 -12.40
N ASN A 144 7.66 7.52 -13.65
CA ASN A 144 6.48 8.34 -14.00
C ASN A 144 5.29 7.46 -14.40
N PHE A 145 5.25 6.19 -13.98
CA PHE A 145 4.17 5.29 -14.36
C PHE A 145 2.87 5.75 -13.72
N SER A 146 1.81 5.78 -14.52
CA SER A 146 0.48 5.92 -13.93
C SER A 146 0.22 4.71 -13.04
N THR A 147 -0.44 4.93 -11.90
CA THR A 147 -0.79 3.87 -10.94
C THR A 147 -1.41 2.66 -11.66
N ARG A 148 -2.29 2.90 -12.64
CA ARG A 148 -2.94 1.85 -13.44
C ARG A 148 -1.97 0.98 -14.23
N LYS A 149 -0.90 1.57 -14.79
CA LYS A 149 0.12 0.81 -15.55
C LYS A 149 1.03 0.02 -14.62
N ALA A 150 1.39 0.56 -13.46
CA ALA A 150 2.25 -0.12 -12.50
C ALA A 150 1.52 -1.24 -11.73
N HIS A 151 0.21 -1.11 -11.53
CA HIS A 151 -0.56 -1.98 -10.63
C HIS A 151 -0.42 -3.49 -10.93
N PRO A 152 -0.42 -3.98 -12.18
CA PRO A 152 -0.20 -5.40 -12.44
C PRO A 152 1.16 -5.92 -11.97
N LEU A 153 2.23 -5.12 -12.08
CA LEU A 153 3.56 -5.48 -11.56
C LEU A 153 3.59 -5.43 -10.04
N ILE A 154 2.95 -4.42 -9.45
CA ILE A 154 2.80 -4.28 -8.00
C ILE A 154 2.06 -5.49 -7.41
N GLN A 155 1.01 -5.96 -8.09
CA GLN A 155 0.33 -7.18 -7.70
C GLN A 155 1.26 -8.39 -7.75
N LEU A 156 2.06 -8.54 -8.80
CA LEU A 156 3.00 -9.67 -8.91
C LEU A 156 4.09 -9.63 -7.82
N ILE A 157 4.50 -8.45 -7.38
CA ILE A 157 5.35 -8.28 -6.19
C ILE A 157 4.64 -8.80 -4.93
N GLU A 158 3.39 -8.39 -4.72
CA GLU A 158 2.57 -8.86 -3.59
C GLU A 158 2.42 -10.40 -3.61
N GLU A 159 2.10 -10.99 -4.76
CA GLU A 159 1.99 -12.44 -4.91
C GLU A 159 3.30 -13.15 -4.56
N GLU A 160 4.44 -12.67 -5.06
CA GLU A 160 5.74 -13.26 -4.76
C GLU A 160 6.07 -13.19 -3.27
N ILE A 161 5.77 -12.06 -2.61
CA ILE A 161 6.00 -11.88 -1.18
C ILE A 161 5.09 -12.81 -0.38
N ALA A 162 3.79 -12.90 -0.73
CA ALA A 162 2.84 -13.79 -0.07
C ALA A 162 3.26 -15.27 -0.18
N VAL A 163 3.78 -15.68 -1.34
CA VAL A 163 4.32 -17.03 -1.54
C VAL A 163 5.59 -17.26 -0.72
N ARG A 164 6.53 -16.31 -0.69
CA ARG A 164 7.77 -16.41 0.12
C ARG A 164 7.49 -16.47 1.62
N LEU A 165 6.45 -15.77 2.09
CA LEU A 165 5.99 -15.81 3.48
C LEU A 165 5.25 -17.11 3.83
N GLY A 166 4.88 -17.92 2.83
CA GLY A 166 4.05 -19.12 3.02
C GLY A 166 2.58 -18.80 3.31
N HIS A 167 2.15 -17.55 3.12
CA HIS A 167 0.75 -17.13 3.24
C HIS A 167 -0.09 -17.64 2.06
N ARG A 168 0.54 -17.87 0.90
CA ARG A 168 -0.08 -18.47 -0.29
C ARG A 168 0.73 -19.66 -0.78
N SER A 169 0.05 -20.73 -1.18
CA SER A 169 0.70 -21.94 -1.73
C SER A 169 1.21 -21.76 -3.16
N ALA A 170 0.61 -20.83 -3.91
CA ALA A 170 0.99 -20.43 -5.25
C ALA A 170 0.46 -19.02 -5.56
N TYR A 171 0.91 -18.44 -6.67
CA TYR A 171 0.39 -17.18 -7.18
C TYR A 171 -1.10 -17.30 -7.44
N PHE A 172 -1.86 -16.26 -7.10
CA PHE A 172 -3.31 -16.20 -7.34
C PHE A 172 -4.12 -17.28 -6.60
N ALA A 173 -3.55 -17.91 -5.56
CA ALA A 173 -4.23 -18.91 -4.74
C ALA A 173 -5.11 -18.27 -3.64
N TYR A 174 -6.06 -17.43 -4.03
CA TYR A 174 -7.04 -16.78 -3.15
C TYR A 174 -8.32 -16.45 -3.92
N ASP A 175 -9.37 -16.04 -3.18
CA ASP A 175 -10.63 -15.61 -3.76
C ASP A 175 -10.45 -14.28 -4.51
N ILE A 176 -10.27 -14.37 -5.82
CA ILE A 176 -10.17 -13.21 -6.72
C ILE A 176 -11.55 -12.56 -6.89
N PRO A 177 -11.71 -11.26 -6.57
CA PRO A 177 -12.96 -10.56 -6.84
C PRO A 177 -13.30 -10.55 -8.35
N PRO A 178 -14.56 -10.75 -8.74
CA PRO A 178 -14.97 -10.74 -10.17
C PRO A 178 -14.62 -9.43 -10.90
N GLU A 179 -14.60 -8.32 -10.16
CA GLU A 179 -14.40 -6.94 -10.60
C GLU A 179 -12.92 -6.51 -10.60
N ALA A 180 -11.96 -7.44 -10.56
CA ALA A 180 -10.52 -7.16 -10.45
C ALA A 180 -9.80 -7.27 -11.82
N PRO A 181 -9.95 -6.31 -12.75
CA PRO A 181 -9.34 -6.38 -14.07
C PRO A 181 -7.80 -6.42 -14.01
N TRP A 182 -7.21 -5.91 -12.93
CA TRP A 182 -5.77 -5.98 -12.69
C TRP A 182 -5.25 -7.41 -12.55
N VAL A 183 -6.06 -8.35 -12.04
CA VAL A 183 -5.66 -9.77 -11.92
C VAL A 183 -5.43 -10.36 -13.29
N LYS A 184 -6.34 -10.09 -14.24
CA LYS A 184 -6.23 -10.58 -15.62
C LYS A 184 -4.94 -10.09 -16.26
N THR A 185 -4.61 -8.81 -16.10
CA THR A 185 -3.36 -8.25 -16.62
C THR A 185 -2.14 -8.82 -15.91
N ALA A 186 -2.18 -9.01 -14.59
CA ALA A 186 -1.10 -9.65 -13.83
C ALA A 186 -0.86 -11.10 -14.29
N GLN A 187 -1.92 -11.87 -14.53
CA GLN A 187 -1.86 -13.23 -15.07
C GLN A 187 -1.28 -13.27 -16.48
N GLN A 188 -1.58 -12.28 -17.33
CA GLN A 188 -0.98 -12.16 -18.67
C GLN A 188 0.52 -11.88 -18.63
N ILE A 189 0.97 -11.06 -17.66
CA ILE A 189 2.40 -10.70 -17.50
C ILE A 189 3.16 -11.81 -16.75
N PHE A 190 2.48 -12.69 -16.02
CA PHE A 190 3.08 -13.71 -15.16
C PHE A 190 4.21 -14.54 -15.81
N PRO A 191 4.12 -15.01 -17.08
CA PRO A 191 5.23 -15.72 -17.71
C PRO A 191 6.52 -14.90 -17.80
N LYS A 192 6.41 -13.60 -18.15
CA LYS A 192 7.55 -12.69 -18.24
C LYS A 192 8.06 -12.28 -16.86
N TRP A 193 7.16 -12.21 -15.87
CA TRP A 193 7.56 -12.06 -14.48
C TRP A 193 8.37 -13.26 -13.98
N LYS A 194 7.98 -14.49 -14.32
CA LYS A 194 8.78 -15.69 -13.98
C LYS A 194 10.14 -15.67 -14.68
N ASP A 195 10.19 -15.26 -15.94
CA ASP A 195 11.45 -15.05 -16.68
C ASP A 195 12.34 -14.01 -15.98
N TYR A 196 11.78 -12.86 -15.61
CA TYR A 196 12.44 -11.83 -14.82
C TYR A 196 13.01 -12.37 -13.51
N LEU A 197 12.24 -13.15 -12.74
CA LEU A 197 12.70 -13.72 -11.48
C LEU A 197 13.86 -14.71 -11.65
N ASN A 198 13.88 -15.48 -12.74
CA ASN A 198 14.92 -16.46 -13.03
C ASN A 198 16.19 -15.85 -13.62
N HIS A 199 16.05 -14.68 -14.26
CA HIS A 199 17.11 -14.02 -15.03
C HIS A 199 17.28 -12.56 -14.60
N LYS A 200 17.13 -12.29 -13.30
CA LYS A 200 17.10 -10.92 -12.76
C LYS A 200 18.28 -10.10 -13.23
N GLU A 201 19.48 -10.68 -13.32
CA GLU A 201 20.72 -10.06 -13.79
C GLU A 201 20.63 -9.40 -15.17
N ASN A 202 19.73 -9.87 -16.04
CA ASN A 202 19.52 -9.34 -17.38
C ASN A 202 18.71 -8.04 -17.41
N TYR A 203 18.10 -7.67 -16.28
CA TYR A 203 17.25 -6.49 -16.16
C TYR A 203 17.92 -5.42 -15.30
N ARG A 204 17.76 -4.16 -15.66
CA ARG A 204 18.21 -3.05 -14.82
C ARG A 204 17.30 -2.90 -13.61
N THR A 205 15.99 -2.91 -13.83
CA THR A 205 14.95 -2.77 -12.79
C THR A 205 13.67 -3.49 -13.18
N ILE A 206 12.70 -3.60 -12.27
CA ILE A 206 11.38 -4.13 -12.60
C ILE A 206 10.66 -3.31 -13.69
N ALA A 207 10.98 -2.02 -13.84
CA ALA A 207 10.37 -1.15 -14.84
C ALA A 207 10.65 -1.59 -16.29
N ASP A 208 11.67 -2.41 -16.53
CA ASP A 208 11.96 -2.97 -17.86
C ASP A 208 10.85 -3.92 -18.35
N LEU A 209 10.00 -4.40 -17.42
CA LEU A 209 8.81 -5.18 -17.74
C LEU A 209 7.64 -4.33 -18.24
N GLU A 210 7.73 -2.99 -18.25
CA GLU A 210 6.64 -2.11 -18.68
C GLU A 210 6.16 -2.40 -20.11
N SER A 211 7.08 -2.68 -21.04
CA SER A 211 6.76 -3.02 -22.43
C SER A 211 5.83 -4.24 -22.56
N SER A 212 5.72 -5.03 -21.49
CA SER A 212 4.90 -6.23 -21.42
C SER A 212 3.49 -5.99 -20.91
N ILE A 213 3.21 -4.79 -20.43
CA ILE A 213 1.92 -4.36 -19.91
C ILE A 213 1.01 -3.86 -21.07
N ALA A 214 1.53 -3.87 -22.31
CA ALA A 214 0.80 -3.45 -23.50
C ALA A 214 0.11 -4.63 -24.21
N CYS A 215 -1.21 -4.75 -23.99
CA CYS A 215 -2.24 -5.06 -24.99
C CYS A 215 -3.61 -4.72 -24.41
#